data_AF-A0A7G8BV76-F1
#
_entry.id   AF-A0A7G8BV76-F1
#
_cell.length_a   1.000
_cell.length_b   1.000
_cell.length_c   1.000
_cell.angle_alpha   90.00
_cell.angle_beta   90.00
_cell.angle_gamma   90.00
#
_symmetry.space_group_name_H-M   'P 1'
#
loop_
_entity.id
_entity.type
_entity.pdbx_description
1 polymer ?
#
loop_
_entity_poly.entity_id
_entity_poly.type
_entity_poly.pdbx_seq_one_letter_code
_entity_poly.pdbx_strand_id
1 'polypeptide(L)'
;MMESRKSPEEWLLTSDPEKQRGRFKVFLGYAPGVGKTFSMLSEGIRRRSRGEDVVIGIVETHGRPNTAELESRLEHIPRREINYKGTVFSEMDVDAIIARMPQVALIDELAHTNIEGSRFPKRYEDVLYLLENKIDVLSTINIQHIESLAPRVQALTGISVREQIPDWVLDRADEIVISDLTPEALVTRMQRGDIYPQERVERALSNFFRRGNLIALREMALQRVTRAVDRNLDDYVRRKKLGAHWAVSEKVAVCISSNFQARDLIARGARLAEALDAELYVLHVSSGRDDNPDRKKVLESSLQFAKNLGASIVFLDGKDTARATAAFVRDNRITQAIVGRSAVHGLNSYLYYLAIQRFMSEAPHVDLHIVTQEKH
;
A
#
# COMPACT_ATOMS: atom_id res chain seq x y z
N MET A 1 25.93 -43.52 -10.06
CA MET A 1 24.45 -43.50 -10.06
C MET A 1 24.05 -42.18 -10.68
N MET A 2 23.40 -42.20 -11.86
CA MET A 2 22.87 -40.99 -12.49
C MET A 2 21.67 -40.52 -11.67
N GLU A 3 21.75 -39.33 -11.07
CA GLU A 3 20.58 -38.65 -10.52
C GLU A 3 19.61 -38.39 -11.68
N SER A 4 18.42 -38.99 -11.61
CA SER A 4 17.39 -38.79 -12.61
C SER A 4 16.96 -37.32 -12.57
N ARG A 5 17.22 -36.61 -13.67
CA ARG A 5 16.81 -35.23 -13.87
C ARG A 5 15.28 -35.18 -13.90
N LYS A 6 14.66 -34.54 -12.90
CA LYS A 6 13.20 -34.41 -12.81
C LYS A 6 12.60 -33.86 -14.10
N SER A 7 11.49 -34.44 -14.55
CA SER A 7 10.80 -33.99 -15.76
C SER A 7 10.15 -32.60 -15.56
N PRO A 8 9.91 -31.82 -16.62
CA PRO A 8 9.21 -30.53 -16.51
C PRO A 8 7.86 -30.61 -15.79
N GLU A 9 7.16 -31.74 -15.90
CA GLU A 9 5.89 -32.01 -15.22
C GLU A 9 6.09 -32.27 -13.71
N GLU A 10 7.15 -33.00 -13.34
CA GLU A 10 7.54 -33.19 -11.94
C GLU A 10 8.00 -31.90 -11.28
N TRP A 11 8.66 -31.01 -12.04
CA TRP A 11 8.95 -29.65 -11.61
C TRP A 11 7.67 -28.86 -11.38
N LEU A 12 6.68 -28.94 -12.27
CA LEU A 12 5.39 -28.26 -12.09
C LEU A 12 4.66 -28.73 -10.82
N LEU A 13 4.62 -30.05 -10.58
CA LEU A 13 3.98 -30.66 -9.40
C LEU A 13 4.71 -30.33 -8.08
N THR A 14 6.03 -30.09 -8.14
CA THR A 14 6.81 -29.65 -6.97
C THR A 14 6.87 -28.13 -6.79
N SER A 15 6.35 -27.37 -7.76
CA SER A 15 6.37 -25.89 -7.78
C SER A 15 5.07 -25.22 -7.33
N ASP A 16 3.96 -25.95 -7.27
CA ASP A 16 2.74 -25.43 -6.67
C ASP A 16 2.77 -25.74 -5.16
N PRO A 17 3.09 -24.76 -4.29
CA PRO A 17 2.81 -24.95 -2.88
C PRO A 17 1.31 -25.28 -2.78
N GLU A 18 0.97 -26.39 -2.11
CA GLU A 18 -0.44 -26.75 -1.85
C GLU A 18 -1.22 -25.46 -1.52
N LYS A 19 -2.31 -25.18 -2.24
CA LYS A 19 -3.18 -24.01 -1.96
C LYS A 19 -3.57 -24.05 -0.48
N GLN A 20 -2.85 -23.32 0.37
CA GLN A 20 -3.09 -23.27 1.81
C GLN A 20 -4.42 -22.57 2.12
N ARG A 21 -4.85 -21.67 1.22
CA ARG A 21 -6.13 -20.96 1.24
C ARG A 21 -6.57 -20.59 -0.18
N GLY A 22 -7.84 -20.22 -0.33
CA GLY A 22 -8.38 -19.61 -1.55
C GLY A 22 -7.70 -18.28 -1.85
N ARG A 23 -7.74 -17.85 -3.11
CA ARG A 23 -7.21 -16.56 -3.57
C ARG A 23 -8.22 -15.45 -3.33
N PHE A 24 -7.75 -14.35 -2.77
CA PHE A 24 -8.57 -13.19 -2.48
C PHE A 24 -8.26 -12.03 -3.44
N LYS A 25 -9.25 -11.65 -4.26
CA LYS A 25 -9.15 -10.52 -5.18
C LYS A 25 -10.18 -9.45 -4.83
N VAL A 26 -9.71 -8.21 -4.69
CA VAL A 26 -10.53 -7.07 -4.29
C VAL A 26 -10.60 -6.02 -5.39
N PHE A 27 -11.82 -5.61 -5.73
CA PHE A 27 -12.11 -4.48 -6.59
C PHE A 27 -12.31 -3.23 -5.74
N LEU A 28 -11.28 -2.39 -5.70
CA LEU A 28 -11.26 -1.14 -4.95
C LEU A 28 -11.82 -0.01 -5.81
N GLY A 29 -12.75 0.77 -5.26
CA GLY A 29 -13.22 2.01 -5.88
C GLY A 29 -13.05 3.20 -4.96
N TYR A 30 -12.89 4.38 -5.53
CA TYR A 30 -12.81 5.61 -4.73
C TYR A 30 -14.18 6.19 -4.37
N ALA A 31 -15.25 5.77 -5.06
CA ALA A 31 -16.61 6.23 -4.84
C ALA A 31 -17.66 5.20 -5.31
N PRO A 32 -18.92 5.29 -4.83
CA PRO A 32 -20.04 4.58 -5.42
C PRO A 32 -20.23 4.96 -6.91
N GLY A 33 -20.59 4.00 -7.76
CA GLY A 33 -20.87 4.24 -9.18
C GLY A 33 -19.67 4.16 -10.13
N VAL A 34 -18.44 4.00 -9.63
CA VAL A 34 -17.23 3.80 -10.46
C VAL A 34 -17.18 2.45 -11.19
N GLY A 35 -18.09 1.52 -10.88
CA GLY A 35 -18.23 0.25 -11.60
C GLY A 35 -17.57 -0.97 -10.95
N LYS A 36 -17.36 -0.96 -9.63
CA LYS A 36 -16.77 -2.10 -8.90
C LYS A 36 -17.52 -3.41 -9.11
N THR A 37 -18.82 -3.44 -8.81
CA THR A 37 -19.68 -4.62 -8.97
C THR A 37 -19.72 -5.12 -10.42
N PHE A 38 -19.78 -4.21 -11.38
CA PHE A 38 -19.73 -4.54 -12.80
C PHE A 38 -18.40 -5.22 -13.17
N SER A 39 -17.27 -4.70 -12.68
CA SER A 39 -15.94 -5.26 -12.91
C SER A 39 -15.79 -6.64 -12.26
N MET A 40 -16.30 -6.81 -11.04
CA MET A 40 -16.32 -8.09 -10.33
C MET A 40 -17.14 -9.16 -11.07
N LEU A 41 -18.37 -8.82 -11.49
CA LEU A 41 -19.22 -9.72 -12.27
C LEU A 41 -18.60 -10.08 -13.62
N SER A 42 -18.00 -9.08 -14.31
CA SER A 42 -17.30 -9.31 -15.58
C SER A 42 -16.14 -10.30 -15.41
N GLU A 43 -15.36 -10.16 -14.34
CA GLU A 43 -14.30 -11.12 -14.00
C GLU A 43 -14.85 -12.51 -13.67
N GLY A 44 -15.96 -12.59 -12.91
CA GLY A 44 -16.64 -13.86 -12.61
C GLY A 44 -17.11 -14.58 -13.88
N ILE A 45 -17.73 -13.85 -14.81
CA ILE A 45 -18.15 -14.40 -16.12
C ILE A 45 -16.94 -14.87 -16.92
N ARG A 46 -15.84 -14.10 -16.93
CA ARG A 46 -14.60 -14.46 -17.61
C ARG A 46 -13.95 -15.71 -17.01
N ARG A 47 -14.07 -15.94 -15.70
CA ARG A 47 -13.62 -17.16 -15.01
C ARG A 47 -14.49 -18.35 -15.38
N ARG A 48 -15.82 -18.18 -15.31
CA ARG A 48 -16.79 -19.19 -15.72
C ARG A 48 -16.59 -19.63 -17.17
N SER A 49 -16.32 -18.70 -18.09
CA SER A 49 -16.07 -19.03 -19.50
C SER A 49 -14.79 -19.82 -19.74
N ARG A 50 -13.84 -19.83 -18.78
CA ARG A 50 -12.65 -20.70 -18.79
C ARG A 50 -12.89 -22.06 -18.10
N GLY A 51 -14.11 -22.32 -17.63
CA GLY A 51 -14.49 -23.57 -16.98
C GLY A 51 -14.34 -23.56 -15.45
N GLU A 52 -14.09 -22.40 -14.82
CA GLU A 52 -14.12 -22.30 -13.35
C GLU A 52 -15.57 -22.39 -12.83
N ASP A 53 -15.79 -23.08 -11.71
CA ASP A 53 -17.10 -23.12 -11.02
C ASP A 53 -17.29 -21.85 -10.17
N VAL A 54 -18.18 -20.96 -10.64
CA VAL A 54 -18.35 -19.61 -10.10
C VAL A 54 -19.78 -19.40 -9.63
N VAL A 55 -19.93 -18.98 -8.37
CA VAL A 55 -21.23 -18.61 -7.78
C VAL A 55 -21.22 -17.18 -7.26
N ILE A 56 -22.40 -16.57 -7.22
CA ILE A 56 -22.66 -15.34 -6.51
C ILE A 56 -23.13 -15.71 -5.09
N GLY A 57 -22.36 -15.27 -4.09
CA GLY A 57 -22.77 -15.34 -2.69
C GLY A 57 -23.67 -14.17 -2.33
N ILE A 58 -23.24 -12.95 -2.69
CA ILE A 58 -24.06 -11.74 -2.57
C ILE A 58 -23.58 -10.66 -3.54
N VAL A 59 -24.53 -10.05 -4.26
CA VAL A 59 -24.29 -8.93 -5.17
C VAL A 59 -25.40 -7.90 -5.00
N GLU A 60 -25.02 -6.63 -4.92
CA GLU A 60 -25.96 -5.51 -4.86
C GLU A 60 -25.98 -4.76 -6.20
N THR A 61 -27.04 -4.97 -7.00
CA THR A 61 -27.18 -4.29 -8.29
C THR A 61 -27.58 -2.83 -8.16
N HIS A 62 -28.18 -2.45 -7.01
CA HIS A 62 -28.77 -1.14 -6.76
C HIS A 62 -29.70 -0.65 -7.88
N GLY A 63 -30.43 -1.57 -8.51
CA GLY A 63 -31.38 -1.27 -9.58
C GLY A 63 -30.75 -0.95 -10.94
N ARG A 64 -29.46 -1.27 -11.15
CA ARG A 64 -28.74 -0.99 -12.41
C ARG A 64 -28.98 -2.11 -13.44
N PRO A 65 -29.63 -1.83 -14.59
CA PRO A 65 -30.00 -2.86 -15.57
C PRO A 65 -28.79 -3.65 -16.10
N ASN A 66 -27.71 -2.95 -16.46
CA ASN A 66 -26.51 -3.59 -17.00
C ASN A 66 -25.83 -4.52 -15.97
N THR A 67 -25.90 -4.19 -14.68
CA THR A 67 -25.35 -5.04 -13.62
C THR A 67 -26.24 -6.27 -13.42
N ALA A 68 -27.56 -6.10 -13.45
CA ALA A 68 -28.53 -7.20 -13.35
C ALA A 68 -28.42 -8.18 -14.53
N GLU A 69 -28.13 -7.68 -15.73
CA GLU A 69 -27.87 -8.55 -16.89
C GLU A 69 -26.64 -9.43 -16.66
N LEU A 70 -25.52 -8.87 -16.19
CA LEU A 70 -24.33 -9.66 -15.87
C LEU A 70 -24.58 -10.65 -14.72
N GLU A 71 -25.29 -10.21 -13.69
CA GLU A 71 -25.68 -11.02 -12.53
C GLU A 71 -26.48 -12.27 -12.95
N SER A 72 -27.40 -12.14 -13.90
CA SER A 72 -28.23 -13.24 -14.41
C SER A 72 -27.43 -14.36 -15.10
N ARG A 73 -26.17 -14.10 -15.46
CA ARG A 73 -25.28 -15.04 -16.16
C ARG A 73 -24.48 -15.93 -15.22
N LEU A 74 -24.64 -15.82 -13.91
CA LEU A 74 -23.94 -16.61 -12.90
C LEU A 74 -24.94 -17.32 -11.99
N GLU A 75 -24.55 -18.45 -11.41
CA GLU A 75 -25.35 -19.17 -10.42
C GLU A 75 -25.42 -18.35 -9.11
N HIS A 76 -26.58 -18.32 -8.45
CA HIS A 76 -26.77 -17.62 -7.18
C HIS A 76 -26.99 -18.60 -6.05
N ILE A 77 -26.29 -18.39 -4.94
CA ILE A 77 -26.66 -19.03 -3.69
C ILE A 77 -27.82 -18.24 -3.08
N PRO A 78 -28.95 -18.88 -2.76
CA PRO A 78 -30.06 -18.21 -2.10
C PRO A 78 -29.61 -17.51 -0.81
N ARG A 79 -30.03 -16.26 -0.63
CA ARG A 79 -29.74 -15.50 0.58
C ARG A 79 -30.52 -16.06 1.77
N ARG A 80 -29.93 -15.97 2.96
CA ARG A 80 -30.57 -16.36 4.21
C ARG A 80 -31.42 -15.21 4.74
N GLU A 81 -32.67 -15.50 5.08
CA GLU A 81 -33.55 -14.55 5.77
C GLU A 81 -33.33 -14.59 7.29
N ILE A 82 -33.16 -13.42 7.89
CA ILE A 82 -32.93 -13.24 9.33
C ILE A 82 -33.92 -12.22 9.87
N ASN A 83 -34.72 -12.61 10.86
CA ASN A 83 -35.66 -11.71 11.52
C ASN A 83 -34.97 -11.02 12.70
N TYR A 84 -34.85 -9.69 12.63
CA TYR A 84 -34.26 -8.88 13.67
C TYR A 84 -35.13 -7.68 13.99
N LYS A 85 -35.52 -7.53 15.26
CA LYS A 85 -36.41 -6.46 15.76
C LYS A 85 -37.70 -6.30 14.93
N GLY A 86 -38.26 -7.42 14.45
CA GLY A 86 -39.51 -7.45 13.67
C GLY A 86 -39.36 -7.06 12.20
N THR A 87 -38.14 -6.85 11.71
CA THR A 87 -37.84 -6.64 10.28
C THR A 87 -37.08 -7.84 9.73
N VAL A 88 -37.46 -8.32 8.55
CA VAL A 88 -36.74 -9.40 7.86
C VAL A 88 -35.62 -8.79 7.02
N PHE A 89 -34.41 -9.25 7.28
CA PHE A 89 -33.21 -8.90 6.51
C PHE A 89 -32.77 -10.10 5.69
N SER A 90 -32.12 -9.83 4.56
CA SER A 90 -31.57 -10.85 3.66
C SER A 90 -30.05 -10.74 3.66
N GLU A 91 -29.37 -11.80 4.09
CA GLU A 91 -27.91 -11.86 4.22
C GLU A 91 -27.31 -13.01 3.41
N MET A 92 -26.00 -12.95 3.18
CA MET A 92 -25.26 -14.02 2.52
C MET A 92 -25.31 -15.32 3.34
N ASP A 93 -25.60 -16.45 2.69
CA ASP A 93 -25.57 -17.76 3.33
C ASP A 93 -24.19 -18.43 3.16
N VAL A 94 -23.30 -18.18 4.11
CA VAL A 94 -21.93 -18.72 4.14
C VAL A 94 -21.93 -20.24 4.20
N ASP A 95 -22.83 -20.83 4.97
CA ASP A 95 -22.89 -22.29 5.17
C ASP A 95 -23.36 -22.97 3.87
N ALA A 96 -24.31 -22.37 3.15
CA ALA A 96 -24.74 -22.86 1.84
C ALA A 96 -23.64 -22.74 0.77
N ILE A 97 -22.86 -21.65 0.77
CA ILE A 97 -21.70 -21.51 -0.12
C ILE A 97 -20.70 -22.64 0.14
N ILE A 98 -20.37 -22.91 1.40
CA ILE A 98 -19.44 -23.99 1.76
C ILE A 98 -19.99 -25.35 1.37
N ALA A 99 -21.26 -25.62 1.62
CA ALA A 99 -21.89 -26.88 1.24
C ALA A 99 -21.88 -27.10 -0.29
N ARG A 100 -22.01 -26.02 -1.08
CA ARG A 100 -21.93 -26.05 -2.55
C ARG A 100 -20.51 -26.24 -3.08
N MET A 101 -19.48 -25.93 -2.28
CA MET A 101 -18.05 -26.04 -2.61
C MET A 101 -17.68 -25.47 -4.00
N PRO A 102 -18.03 -24.21 -4.32
CA PRO A 102 -17.62 -23.59 -5.58
C PRO A 102 -16.11 -23.36 -5.61
N GLN A 103 -15.53 -23.21 -6.81
CA GLN A 103 -14.14 -22.77 -6.93
C GLN A 103 -14.00 -21.27 -6.64
N VAL A 104 -15.00 -20.47 -7.01
CA VAL A 104 -14.99 -19.01 -6.85
C VAL A 104 -16.34 -18.50 -6.34
N ALA A 105 -16.33 -17.61 -5.34
CA ALA A 105 -17.49 -16.89 -4.84
C ALA A 105 -17.36 -15.37 -5.05
N LEU A 106 -18.42 -14.73 -5.55
CA LEU A 106 -18.52 -13.26 -5.70
C LEU A 106 -19.30 -12.68 -4.51
N ILE A 107 -18.68 -11.72 -3.81
CA ILE A 107 -19.17 -11.16 -2.54
C ILE A 107 -19.02 -9.65 -2.54
N ASP A 108 -20.11 -8.92 -2.75
CA ASP A 108 -20.09 -7.46 -2.77
C ASP A 108 -20.09 -6.84 -1.36
N GLU A 109 -19.68 -5.57 -1.28
CA GLU A 109 -19.67 -4.74 -0.07
C GLU A 109 -18.89 -5.35 1.11
N LEU A 110 -17.58 -5.58 0.93
CA LEU A 110 -16.70 -6.20 1.93
C LEU A 110 -16.76 -5.56 3.33
N ALA A 111 -17.03 -4.25 3.40
CA ALA A 111 -17.10 -3.52 4.66
C ALA A 111 -18.43 -3.65 5.41
N HIS A 112 -19.43 -4.33 4.83
CA HIS A 112 -20.76 -4.49 5.39
C HIS A 112 -20.75 -5.08 6.80
N THR A 113 -21.65 -4.58 7.65
CA THR A 113 -21.89 -5.11 9.00
C THR A 113 -23.09 -6.04 8.94
N ASN A 114 -22.83 -7.32 9.16
CA ASN A 114 -23.85 -8.34 9.07
C ASN A 114 -24.89 -8.16 10.18
N ILE A 115 -26.13 -8.53 9.88
CA ILE A 115 -27.24 -8.47 10.84
C ILE A 115 -27.02 -9.46 11.99
N GLU A 116 -27.43 -9.07 13.20
CA GLU A 116 -27.39 -9.92 14.39
C GLU A 116 -28.14 -11.25 14.14
N GLY A 117 -27.48 -12.37 14.41
CA GLY A 117 -27.94 -13.71 14.01
C GLY A 117 -27.23 -14.31 12.79
N SER A 118 -26.39 -13.51 12.10
CA SER A 118 -25.44 -13.99 11.11
C SER A 118 -24.28 -14.76 11.75
N ARG A 119 -23.54 -15.54 10.94
CA ARG A 119 -22.41 -16.35 11.40
C ARG A 119 -21.29 -15.50 12.01
N PHE A 120 -20.94 -14.42 11.33
CA PHE A 120 -19.94 -13.45 11.78
C PHE A 120 -20.52 -12.04 11.77
N PRO A 121 -20.05 -11.12 12.63
CA PRO A 121 -20.54 -9.75 12.67
C PRO A 121 -20.11 -8.90 11.46
N LYS A 122 -19.04 -9.25 10.74
CA LYS A 122 -18.57 -8.50 9.58
C LYS A 122 -18.47 -9.38 8.34
N ARG A 123 -18.87 -8.84 7.18
CA ARG A 123 -18.81 -9.57 5.91
C ARG A 123 -17.40 -10.01 5.52
N TYR A 124 -16.40 -9.23 5.88
CA TYR A 124 -15.02 -9.63 5.64
C TYR A 124 -14.60 -10.87 6.42
N GLU A 125 -15.22 -11.16 7.56
CA GLU A 125 -14.96 -12.39 8.32
C GLU A 125 -15.58 -13.60 7.61
N ASP A 126 -16.77 -13.43 7.02
CA ASP A 126 -17.35 -14.45 6.13
C ASP A 126 -16.39 -14.76 4.97
N VAL A 127 -15.84 -13.72 4.34
CA VAL A 127 -14.88 -13.86 3.24
C VAL A 127 -13.62 -14.60 3.70
N LEU A 128 -13.04 -14.23 4.85
CA LEU A 128 -11.88 -14.92 5.39
C LEU A 128 -12.16 -16.40 5.66
N TYR A 129 -13.34 -16.71 6.18
CA TYR A 129 -13.76 -18.10 6.42
C TYR A 129 -13.93 -18.90 5.13
N LEU A 130 -14.46 -18.31 4.05
CA LEU A 130 -14.53 -18.94 2.73
C LEU A 130 -13.14 -19.20 2.14
N LEU A 131 -12.22 -18.25 2.28
CA LEU A 131 -10.83 -18.40 1.84
C LEU A 131 -10.12 -19.54 2.60
N GLU A 132 -10.34 -19.67 3.90
CA GLU A 132 -9.81 -20.79 4.70
C GLU A 132 -10.35 -22.15 4.25
N ASN A 133 -11.58 -22.18 3.73
CA ASN A 133 -12.20 -23.35 3.10
C ASN A 133 -11.81 -23.53 1.62
N LYS A 134 -10.73 -22.88 1.17
CA LYS A 134 -10.13 -23.00 -0.17
C LYS A 134 -11.01 -22.51 -1.33
N ILE A 135 -12.01 -21.68 -1.04
CA ILE A 135 -12.84 -21.02 -2.06
C ILE A 135 -12.18 -19.69 -2.42
N ASP A 136 -11.90 -19.46 -3.70
CA ASP A 136 -11.39 -18.15 -4.15
C ASP A 136 -12.50 -17.11 -4.03
N VAL A 137 -12.20 -15.90 -3.55
CA VAL A 137 -13.20 -14.85 -3.36
C VAL A 137 -12.88 -13.62 -4.20
N LEU A 138 -13.87 -13.15 -4.96
CA LEU A 138 -13.88 -11.83 -5.59
C LEU A 138 -14.77 -10.91 -4.75
N SER A 139 -14.25 -9.77 -4.31
CA SER A 139 -15.03 -8.84 -3.49
C SER A 139 -14.86 -7.38 -3.91
N THR A 140 -15.75 -6.50 -3.46
CA THR A 140 -15.65 -5.06 -3.73
C THR A 140 -15.67 -4.20 -2.47
N ILE A 141 -14.96 -3.07 -2.54
CA ILE A 141 -14.91 -2.11 -1.43
C ILE A 141 -14.66 -0.68 -1.94
N ASN A 142 -15.20 0.31 -1.23
CA ASN A 142 -14.80 1.70 -1.41
C ASN A 142 -13.71 2.12 -0.44
N ILE A 143 -12.82 3.01 -0.88
CA ILE A 143 -11.71 3.55 -0.07
C ILE A 143 -12.15 4.18 1.26
N GLN A 144 -13.36 4.74 1.28
CA GLN A 144 -13.95 5.38 2.46
C GLN A 144 -14.18 4.44 3.64
N HIS A 145 -14.26 3.13 3.39
CA HIS A 145 -14.49 2.13 4.44
C HIS A 145 -13.19 1.65 5.08
N ILE A 146 -12.03 2.02 4.56
CA ILE A 146 -10.76 1.65 5.18
C ILE A 146 -10.56 2.49 6.45
N GLU A 147 -10.37 1.82 7.59
CA GLU A 147 -10.29 2.43 8.91
C GLU A 147 -9.23 3.54 8.97
N SER A 148 -8.02 3.31 8.46
CA SER A 148 -6.96 4.33 8.44
C SER A 148 -7.29 5.57 7.61
N LEU A 149 -8.19 5.46 6.63
CA LEU A 149 -8.54 6.54 5.72
C LEU A 149 -9.84 7.24 6.11
N ALA A 150 -10.68 6.60 6.93
CA ALA A 150 -11.99 7.13 7.33
C ALA A 150 -11.93 8.55 7.93
N PRO A 151 -10.99 8.91 8.82
CA PRO A 151 -10.91 10.28 9.35
C PRO A 151 -10.61 11.33 8.27
N ARG A 152 -9.70 10.99 7.33
CA ARG A 152 -9.33 11.89 6.23
C ARG A 152 -10.49 12.05 5.23
N VAL A 153 -11.23 10.97 4.96
CA VAL A 153 -12.42 11.01 4.12
C VAL A 153 -13.55 11.82 4.77
N GLN A 154 -13.76 11.67 6.09
CA GLN A 154 -14.73 12.47 6.83
C GLN A 154 -14.37 13.95 6.82
N ALA A 155 -13.09 14.30 7.00
CA ALA A 155 -12.62 15.69 6.93
C ALA A 155 -12.87 16.33 5.55
N LEU A 156 -12.73 15.57 4.47
CA LEU A 156 -12.96 16.04 3.10
C LEU A 156 -14.45 16.13 2.75
N THR A 157 -15.22 15.10 3.10
CA THR A 157 -16.61 14.95 2.63
C THR A 157 -17.66 15.45 3.62
N GLY A 158 -17.29 15.63 4.89
CA GLY A 158 -18.20 15.90 6.01
C GLY A 158 -19.07 14.70 6.41
N ILE A 159 -18.92 13.55 5.77
CA ILE A 159 -19.75 12.36 6.00
C ILE A 159 -18.99 11.36 6.87
N SER A 160 -19.58 10.99 8.00
CA SER A 160 -19.05 9.93 8.86
C SER A 160 -19.39 8.56 8.28
N VAL A 161 -18.36 7.74 8.05
CA VAL A 161 -18.50 6.36 7.56
C VAL A 161 -18.65 5.42 8.75
N ARG A 162 -19.84 4.81 8.90
CA ARG A 162 -20.14 3.89 10.01
C ARG A 162 -19.53 2.51 9.82
N GLU A 163 -19.58 2.02 8.58
CA GLU A 163 -19.10 0.68 8.26
C GLU A 163 -17.64 0.77 7.83
N GLN A 164 -16.77 0.16 8.62
CA GLN A 164 -15.34 0.20 8.41
C GLN A 164 -14.75 -1.21 8.36
N ILE A 165 -13.59 -1.30 7.72
CA ILE A 165 -12.75 -2.50 7.66
C ILE A 165 -11.33 -2.13 8.12
N PRO A 166 -10.70 -2.98 8.94
CA PRO A 166 -9.29 -2.82 9.26
C PRO A 166 -8.40 -2.97 8.02
N ASP A 167 -7.34 -2.17 7.93
CA ASP A 167 -6.38 -2.18 6.81
C ASP A 167 -5.78 -3.57 6.54
N TRP A 168 -5.50 -4.33 7.61
CA TRP A 168 -4.88 -5.65 7.53
C TRP A 168 -5.71 -6.66 6.72
N VAL A 169 -7.03 -6.47 6.63
CA VAL A 169 -7.90 -7.35 5.85
C VAL A 169 -7.61 -7.21 4.36
N LEU A 170 -7.41 -5.97 3.90
CA LEU A 170 -7.01 -5.72 2.52
C LEU A 170 -5.55 -6.13 2.28
N ASP A 171 -4.70 -6.06 3.30
CA ASP A 171 -3.32 -6.56 3.20
C ASP A 171 -3.28 -8.09 3.01
N ARG A 172 -4.36 -8.81 3.33
CA ARG A 172 -4.50 -10.25 3.02
C ARG A 172 -4.96 -10.53 1.60
N ALA A 173 -5.32 -9.53 0.80
CA ALA A 173 -5.72 -9.72 -0.59
C ALA A 173 -4.51 -10.06 -1.47
N ASP A 174 -4.61 -11.12 -2.26
CA ASP A 174 -3.56 -11.51 -3.20
C ASP A 174 -3.54 -10.57 -4.41
N GLU A 175 -4.67 -9.93 -4.76
CA GLU A 175 -4.77 -8.94 -5.83
C GLU A 175 -5.75 -7.82 -5.45
N ILE A 176 -5.33 -6.57 -5.63
CA ILE A 176 -6.22 -5.40 -5.51
C ILE A 176 -6.24 -4.67 -6.85
N VAL A 177 -7.43 -4.54 -7.44
CA VAL A 177 -7.65 -3.88 -8.73
C VAL A 177 -8.50 -2.64 -8.53
N ILE A 178 -8.09 -1.51 -9.11
CA ILE A 178 -8.89 -0.30 -9.09
C ILE A 178 -9.97 -0.36 -10.16
N SER A 179 -11.22 -0.19 -9.75
CA SER A 179 -12.31 0.18 -10.65
C SER A 179 -12.32 1.69 -10.81
N ASP A 180 -11.57 2.18 -11.79
CA ASP A 180 -11.34 3.61 -11.98
C ASP A 180 -12.27 4.23 -13.01
N LEU A 181 -12.69 5.46 -12.73
CA LEU A 181 -13.47 6.30 -13.62
C LEU A 181 -12.98 7.74 -13.42
N THR A 182 -13.05 8.59 -14.45
CA THR A 182 -12.74 10.00 -14.21
C THR A 182 -13.82 10.63 -13.33
N PRO A 183 -13.49 11.57 -12.43
CA PRO A 183 -14.48 12.30 -11.65
C PRO A 183 -15.57 12.93 -12.52
N GLU A 184 -15.19 13.45 -13.69
CA GLU A 184 -16.11 14.05 -14.67
C GLU A 184 -17.11 13.01 -15.20
N ALA A 185 -16.63 11.83 -15.60
CA ALA A 185 -17.50 10.76 -16.08
C ALA A 185 -18.42 10.23 -14.96
N LEU A 186 -17.93 10.17 -13.71
CA LEU A 186 -18.77 9.79 -12.57
C LEU A 186 -19.92 10.80 -12.35
N VAL A 187 -19.62 12.10 -12.40
CA VAL A 187 -20.64 13.16 -12.32
C VAL A 187 -21.65 13.04 -13.46
N THR A 188 -21.19 12.80 -14.69
CA THR A 188 -22.10 12.60 -15.83
C THR A 188 -23.03 11.40 -15.62
N ARG A 189 -22.53 10.27 -15.10
CA ARG A 189 -23.37 9.11 -14.75
C ARG A 189 -24.39 9.43 -13.66
N MET A 190 -24.01 10.24 -12.67
CA MET A 190 -24.96 10.70 -11.66
C MET A 190 -26.06 11.57 -12.25
N GLN A 191 -25.72 12.52 -13.12
CA GLN A 191 -26.68 13.41 -13.78
C GLN A 191 -27.68 12.65 -14.67
N ARG A 192 -27.27 11.52 -15.23
CA ARG A 192 -28.14 10.63 -16.01
C ARG A 192 -29.08 9.77 -15.15
N GLY A 193 -28.86 9.72 -13.83
CA GLY A 193 -29.61 8.87 -12.92
C GLY A 193 -29.11 7.42 -12.83
N ASP A 194 -27.92 7.12 -13.37
CA ASP A 194 -27.37 5.75 -13.42
C ASP A 194 -26.93 5.23 -12.03
N ILE A 195 -26.78 6.13 -11.05
CA ILE A 195 -26.19 5.84 -9.73
C ILE A 195 -27.18 6.14 -8.60
N TYR A 196 -27.92 7.25 -8.68
CA TYR A 196 -28.93 7.67 -7.71
C TYR A 196 -30.19 8.15 -8.43
N PRO A 197 -31.38 8.05 -7.80
CA PRO A 197 -32.59 8.71 -8.29
C PRO A 197 -32.35 10.22 -8.45
N GLN A 198 -32.91 10.83 -9.52
CA GLN A 198 -32.67 12.23 -9.89
C GLN A 198 -32.86 13.21 -8.73
N GLU A 199 -33.88 12.99 -7.91
CA GLU A 199 -34.21 13.80 -6.73
C GLU A 199 -33.08 13.91 -5.69
N ARG A 200 -32.18 12.91 -5.64
CA ARG A 200 -31.05 12.87 -4.69
C ARG A 200 -29.73 13.33 -5.30
N VAL A 201 -29.67 13.53 -6.62
CA VAL A 201 -28.44 13.81 -7.37
C VAL A 201 -27.84 15.15 -6.96
N GLU A 202 -28.63 16.24 -6.94
CA GLU A 202 -28.13 17.58 -6.60
C GLU A 202 -27.53 17.63 -5.20
N ARG A 203 -28.22 17.02 -4.22
CA ARG A 203 -27.73 16.93 -2.84
C ARG A 203 -26.46 16.10 -2.72
N ALA A 204 -26.36 15.01 -3.48
CA ALA A 204 -25.17 14.15 -3.48
C ALA A 204 -23.96 14.84 -4.13
N LEU A 205 -24.15 15.52 -5.28
CA LEU A 205 -23.13 16.34 -5.96
C LEU A 205 -22.68 17.53 -5.11
N SER A 206 -23.58 18.08 -4.30
CA SER A 206 -23.28 19.19 -3.39
C SER A 206 -22.58 18.75 -2.10
N ASN A 207 -22.34 17.45 -1.87
CA ASN A 207 -21.68 16.94 -0.67
C ASN A 207 -20.54 15.97 -1.03
N PHE A 208 -20.77 14.67 -0.92
CA PHE A 208 -19.76 13.63 -1.16
C PHE A 208 -19.17 13.71 -2.58
N PHE A 209 -20.01 13.93 -3.60
CA PHE A 209 -19.62 13.87 -5.01
C PHE A 209 -19.17 15.22 -5.58
N ARG A 210 -18.76 16.17 -4.73
CA ARG A 210 -18.08 17.38 -5.20
C ARG A 210 -16.81 16.99 -5.94
N ARG A 211 -16.51 17.66 -7.05
CA ARG A 211 -15.35 17.36 -7.91
C ARG A 211 -14.04 17.28 -7.12
N GLY A 212 -13.78 18.23 -6.22
CA GLY A 212 -12.59 18.23 -5.36
C GLY A 212 -12.49 16.99 -4.47
N ASN A 213 -13.61 16.56 -3.88
CA ASN A 213 -13.67 15.37 -3.04
C ASN A 213 -13.39 14.11 -3.87
N LEU A 214 -13.98 13.99 -5.06
CA LEU A 214 -13.77 12.84 -5.95
C LEU A 214 -12.32 12.75 -6.44
N ILE A 215 -11.65 13.88 -6.72
CA ILE A 215 -10.23 13.89 -7.08
C ILE A 215 -9.38 13.37 -5.91
N ALA A 216 -9.60 13.89 -4.71
CA ALA A 216 -8.85 13.46 -3.53
C ALA A 216 -9.09 11.98 -3.19
N LEU A 217 -10.33 11.50 -3.27
CA LEU A 217 -10.67 10.10 -3.06
C LEU A 217 -10.00 9.19 -4.10
N ARG A 218 -9.98 9.60 -5.37
CA ARG A 218 -9.32 8.85 -6.45
C ARG A 218 -7.81 8.77 -6.23
N GLU A 219 -7.18 9.87 -5.81
CA GLU A 219 -5.77 9.89 -5.43
C GLU A 219 -5.48 8.91 -4.29
N MET A 220 -6.31 8.91 -3.23
CA MET A 220 -6.16 7.95 -2.11
C MET A 220 -6.28 6.49 -2.58
N ALA A 221 -7.22 6.20 -3.49
CA ALA A 221 -7.38 4.85 -4.03
C ALA A 221 -6.16 4.39 -4.84
N LEU A 222 -5.60 5.28 -5.67
CA LEU A 222 -4.37 5.02 -6.43
C LEU A 222 -3.16 4.77 -5.50
N GLN A 223 -3.01 5.59 -4.46
CA GLN A 223 -1.96 5.43 -3.46
C GLN A 223 -2.09 4.10 -2.70
N ARG A 224 -3.32 3.67 -2.36
CA ARG A 224 -3.55 2.40 -1.67
C ARG A 224 -3.14 1.19 -2.50
N VAL A 225 -3.43 1.17 -3.79
CA VAL A 225 -3.02 0.07 -4.67
C VAL A 225 -1.52 0.06 -4.89
N THR A 226 -0.89 1.23 -5.03
CA THR A 226 0.57 1.33 -5.14
C THR A 226 1.24 0.63 -3.94
N ARG A 227 0.82 0.97 -2.71
CA ARG A 227 1.32 0.33 -1.49
C ARG A 227 1.05 -1.18 -1.41
N ALA A 228 -0.03 -1.67 -2.02
CA ALA A 228 -0.35 -3.09 -2.04
C ALA A 228 0.54 -3.86 -3.05
N VAL A 229 0.88 -3.25 -4.18
CA VAL A 229 1.81 -3.83 -5.17
C VAL A 229 3.20 -3.98 -4.57
N ASP A 230 3.69 -2.97 -3.84
CA ASP A 230 5.00 -3.01 -3.18
C ASP A 230 5.11 -4.20 -2.22
N ARG A 231 4.06 -4.47 -1.43
CA ARG A 231 4.02 -5.58 -0.46
C ARG A 231 3.90 -6.97 -1.10
N ASN A 232 3.11 -7.11 -2.16
CA ASN A 232 3.01 -8.38 -2.88
C ASN A 232 4.36 -8.78 -3.51
N LEU A 233 5.16 -7.79 -3.91
CA LEU A 233 6.53 -8.00 -4.34
C LEU A 233 7.40 -8.52 -3.19
N ASP A 234 7.32 -7.90 -2.00
CA ASP A 234 8.07 -8.31 -0.81
C ASP A 234 7.75 -9.75 -0.37
N ASP A 235 6.47 -10.13 -0.36
CA ASP A 235 6.02 -11.47 0.03
C ASP A 235 6.37 -12.54 -1.00
N TYR A 236 6.38 -12.19 -2.29
CA TYR A 236 6.85 -13.08 -3.35
C TYR A 236 8.36 -13.33 -3.24
N VAL A 237 9.13 -12.26 -2.94
CA VAL A 237 10.59 -12.35 -2.70
C VAL A 237 10.91 -13.20 -1.46
N ARG A 238 10.16 -13.02 -0.36
CA ARG A 238 10.31 -13.82 0.87
C ARG A 238 9.97 -15.30 0.65
N ARG A 239 8.86 -15.62 -0.04
CA ARG A 239 8.37 -17.00 -0.22
C ARG A 239 9.27 -17.86 -1.11
N LYS A 240 9.89 -17.29 -2.15
CA LYS A 240 10.74 -18.08 -3.06
C LYS A 240 12.16 -18.34 -2.57
N LYS A 241 12.55 -17.89 -1.36
CA LYS A 241 13.95 -17.92 -0.90
C LYS A 241 14.93 -17.48 -2.00
N LEU A 242 14.52 -16.51 -2.83
CA LEU A 242 15.41 -15.84 -3.77
C LEU A 242 16.41 -15.10 -2.88
N GLY A 243 17.61 -15.67 -2.75
CA GLY A 243 18.55 -15.38 -1.67
C GLY A 243 18.69 -13.88 -1.41
N ALA A 244 18.43 -13.48 -0.16
CA ALA A 244 18.90 -12.29 0.56
C ALA A 244 19.19 -10.99 -0.23
N HIS A 245 18.53 -10.71 -1.35
CA HIS A 245 19.00 -9.64 -2.24
C HIS A 245 17.97 -8.60 -2.68
N TRP A 246 16.68 -8.74 -2.34
CA TRP A 246 15.68 -7.73 -2.73
C TRP A 246 14.57 -7.50 -1.68
N ALA A 247 14.96 -7.25 -0.44
CA ALA A 247 14.19 -6.33 0.40
C ALA A 247 15.08 -5.10 0.55
N VAL A 248 14.87 -4.08 -0.27
CA VAL A 248 15.52 -2.80 -0.05
C VAL A 248 14.64 -2.10 0.98
N SER A 249 14.90 -2.33 2.27
CA SER A 249 14.45 -1.34 3.25
C SER A 249 15.02 -0.02 2.77
N GLU A 250 14.18 1.02 2.71
CA GLU A 250 14.69 2.36 2.49
C GLU A 250 15.71 2.62 3.62
N LYS A 251 16.86 3.18 3.27
CA LYS A 251 17.93 3.46 4.21
C LYS A 251 18.39 4.88 3.99
N VAL A 252 18.23 5.69 5.03
CA VAL A 252 18.59 7.10 5.00
C VAL A 252 19.93 7.26 5.71
N ALA A 253 20.94 7.74 4.99
CA ALA A 253 22.22 8.12 5.58
C ALA A 253 22.34 9.64 5.66
N VAL A 254 22.70 10.15 6.84
CA VAL A 254 22.99 11.57 7.05
C VAL A 254 24.47 11.74 7.31
N CYS A 255 25.14 12.47 6.44
CA CYS A 255 26.56 12.77 6.59
C CYS A 255 26.75 14.02 7.44
N ILE A 256 27.39 13.88 8.59
CA ILE A 256 27.65 14.98 9.52
C ILE A 256 29.14 15.26 9.67
N SER A 257 29.45 16.53 9.93
CA SER A 257 30.79 17.01 10.33
C SER A 257 30.71 17.68 11.70
N SER A 258 31.84 18.07 12.28
CA SER A 258 31.94 18.70 13.60
C SER A 258 31.44 20.16 13.63
N ASN A 259 30.34 20.46 12.93
CA ASN A 259 29.72 21.79 12.83
C ASN A 259 28.41 21.87 13.63
N PHE A 260 28.06 23.09 14.08
CA PHE A 260 26.87 23.35 14.89
C PHE A 260 25.55 23.02 14.16
N GLN A 261 25.58 22.95 12.82
CA GLN A 261 24.43 22.70 11.96
C GLN A 261 24.16 21.20 11.70
N ALA A 262 24.93 20.29 12.33
CA ALA A 262 24.73 18.85 12.22
C ALA A 262 23.37 18.38 12.75
N ARG A 263 22.85 19.03 13.81
CA ARG A 263 21.55 18.68 14.41
C ARG A 263 20.37 18.88 13.45
N ASP A 264 20.37 19.94 12.65
CA ASP A 264 19.31 20.21 11.69
C ASP A 264 19.28 19.22 10.53
N LEU A 265 20.45 18.69 10.16
CA LEU A 265 20.57 17.63 9.15
C LEU A 265 20.05 16.31 9.72
N ILE A 266 20.45 15.97 10.94
CA ILE A 266 19.99 14.76 11.64
C ILE A 266 18.47 14.80 11.82
N ALA A 267 17.90 15.94 12.24
CA ALA A 267 16.46 16.09 12.40
C ALA A 267 15.70 15.96 11.06
N ARG A 268 16.26 16.49 9.96
CA ARG A 268 15.70 16.29 8.62
C ARG A 268 15.78 14.84 8.17
N GLY A 269 16.91 14.18 8.40
CA GLY A 269 17.08 12.76 8.09
C GLY A 269 16.17 11.86 8.89
N ALA A 270 15.96 12.15 10.17
CA ALA A 270 15.01 11.41 11.00
C ALA A 270 13.57 11.55 10.50
N ARG A 271 13.13 12.76 10.13
CA ARG A 271 11.81 12.96 9.51
C ARG A 271 11.66 12.24 8.17
N LEU A 272 12.72 12.25 7.35
CA LEU A 272 12.71 11.52 6.08
C LEU A 272 12.66 10.01 6.31
N ALA A 273 13.43 9.51 7.29
CA ALA A 273 13.46 8.10 7.63
C ALA A 273 12.12 7.62 8.18
N GLU A 274 11.49 8.40 9.06
CA GLU A 274 10.15 8.12 9.58
C GLU A 274 9.08 8.13 8.46
N ALA A 275 9.16 9.09 7.52
CA ALA A 275 8.23 9.17 6.40
C ALA A 275 8.35 8.00 5.41
N LEU A 276 9.54 7.40 5.30
CA LEU A 276 9.86 6.30 4.40
C LEU A 276 9.86 4.92 5.08
N ASP A 277 9.57 4.84 6.38
CA ASP A 277 9.76 3.63 7.20
C ASP A 277 11.17 3.03 7.04
N ALA A 278 12.18 3.91 7.03
CA ALA A 278 13.55 3.64 6.67
C ALA A 278 14.47 3.53 7.88
N GLU A 279 15.55 2.75 7.75
CA GLU A 279 16.62 2.74 8.75
C GLU A 279 17.44 4.04 8.65
N LEU A 280 17.68 4.68 9.80
CA LEU A 280 18.45 5.91 9.89
C LEU A 280 19.92 5.63 10.26
N TYR A 281 20.83 6.05 9.39
CA TYR A 281 22.27 6.01 9.61
C TYR A 281 22.82 7.43 9.73
N VAL A 282 23.68 7.67 10.72
CA VAL A 282 24.43 8.93 10.85
C VAL A 282 25.90 8.63 10.66
N LEU A 283 26.44 9.12 9.54
CA LEU A 283 27.83 8.92 9.13
C LEU A 283 28.64 10.13 9.62
N HIS A 284 29.54 9.88 10.57
CA HIS A 284 30.55 10.86 10.93
C HIS A 284 31.83 10.59 10.15
N VAL A 285 32.26 11.59 9.39
CA VAL A 285 33.51 11.50 8.62
C VAL A 285 34.56 12.37 9.30
N SER A 286 35.60 11.74 9.84
CA SER A 286 36.69 12.49 10.45
C SER A 286 37.53 13.13 9.35
N SER A 287 37.47 14.45 9.28
CA SER A 287 38.50 15.24 8.60
C SER A 287 39.52 15.57 9.68
N GLY A 288 40.82 15.38 9.46
CA GLY A 288 41.87 15.64 10.46
C GLY A 288 42.01 17.10 10.97
N ARG A 289 40.92 17.88 10.97
CA ARG A 289 40.70 19.23 11.51
C ARG A 289 39.81 19.22 12.78
N ASP A 290 39.56 18.04 13.36
CA ASP A 290 38.64 17.83 14.49
C ASP A 290 39.28 17.93 15.89
N ASP A 291 40.58 18.27 15.97
CA ASP A 291 41.33 18.39 17.24
C ASP A 291 40.96 19.59 18.13
N ASN A 292 39.95 20.39 17.74
CA ASN A 292 39.49 21.51 18.58
C ASN A 292 38.54 21.02 19.70
N PRO A 293 38.83 21.27 20.99
CA PRO A 293 38.00 20.85 22.13
C PRO A 293 36.53 21.27 22.04
N ASP A 294 36.23 22.45 21.50
CA ASP A 294 34.85 22.96 21.41
C ASP A 294 34.04 22.23 20.33
N ARG A 295 34.70 21.84 19.23
CA ARG A 295 34.07 21.05 18.15
C ARG A 295 33.75 19.64 18.60
N LYS A 296 34.60 19.05 19.46
CA LYS A 296 34.39 17.73 20.03
C LYS A 296 33.12 17.66 20.89
N LYS A 297 32.88 18.68 21.73
CA LYS A 297 31.64 18.79 22.53
C LYS A 297 30.39 18.92 21.66
N VAL A 298 30.45 19.71 20.58
CA VAL A 298 29.33 19.88 19.64
C VAL A 298 29.04 18.58 18.88
N LEU A 299 30.09 17.84 18.51
CA LEU A 299 29.96 16.55 17.86
C LEU A 299 29.30 15.51 18.79
N GLU A 300 29.81 15.34 20.01
CA GLU A 300 29.25 14.43 21.02
C GLU A 300 27.76 14.72 21.27
N SER A 301 27.41 16.00 21.39
CA SER A 301 26.04 16.47 21.57
C SER A 301 25.13 16.17 20.37
N SER A 302 25.68 16.16 19.16
CA SER A 302 24.94 15.80 17.92
C SER A 302 24.79 14.29 17.75
N LEU A 303 25.81 13.51 18.13
CA LEU A 303 25.76 12.05 18.14
C LEU A 303 24.75 11.54 19.18
N GLN A 304 24.71 12.15 20.37
CA GLN A 304 23.70 11.79 21.36
C GLN A 304 22.29 12.08 20.87
N PHE A 305 22.09 13.20 20.17
CA PHE A 305 20.81 13.54 19.54
C PHE A 305 20.42 12.51 18.47
N ALA A 306 21.37 12.06 17.64
CA ALA A 306 21.13 11.00 16.67
C ALA A 306 20.70 9.67 17.33
N LYS A 307 21.35 9.26 18.42
CA LYS A 307 20.97 8.04 19.17
C LYS A 307 19.55 8.13 19.73
N ASN A 308 19.17 9.28 20.27
CA ASN A 308 17.83 9.50 20.80
C ASN A 308 16.73 9.40 19.73
N LEU A 309 17.09 9.63 18.46
CA LEU A 309 16.22 9.48 17.29
C LEU A 309 16.29 8.06 16.67
N GLY A 310 16.95 7.10 17.34
CA GLY A 310 17.07 5.73 16.87
C GLY A 310 18.09 5.52 15.75
N ALA A 311 18.99 6.48 15.50
CA ALA A 311 19.98 6.36 14.44
C ALA A 311 21.13 5.41 14.79
N SER A 312 21.57 4.64 13.80
CA SER A 312 22.83 3.88 13.84
C SER A 312 24.01 4.80 13.48
N ILE A 313 24.95 4.97 14.41
CA ILE A 313 26.11 5.84 14.19
C ILE A 313 27.26 5.04 13.60
N VAL A 314 27.85 5.57 12.53
CA VAL A 314 29.02 4.97 11.87
C VAL A 314 30.13 6.01 11.78
N PHE A 315 31.32 5.62 12.21
CA PHE A 315 32.54 6.39 12.06
C PHE A 315 33.29 5.91 10.83
N LEU A 316 33.58 6.83 9.90
CA LEU A 316 34.31 6.53 8.67
C LEU A 316 35.70 7.18 8.74
N ASP A 317 36.73 6.34 8.67
CA ASP A 317 38.13 6.76 8.63
C ASP A 317 38.66 6.75 7.19
N GLY A 318 39.08 7.90 6.66
CA GLY A 318 39.63 7.96 5.31
C GLY A 318 40.18 9.33 4.90
N LYS A 319 41.29 9.34 4.14
CA LYS A 319 41.89 10.57 3.57
C LYS A 319 41.00 11.24 2.52
N ASP A 320 40.11 10.48 1.88
CA ASP A 320 39.11 10.93 0.91
C ASP A 320 37.71 10.63 1.46
N THR A 321 37.08 11.67 1.99
CA THR A 321 35.78 11.60 2.68
C THR A 321 34.65 11.17 1.75
N ALA A 322 34.69 11.61 0.49
CA ALA A 322 33.67 11.28 -0.51
C ALA A 322 33.73 9.80 -0.88
N ARG A 323 34.94 9.25 -1.08
CA ARG A 323 35.14 7.84 -1.43
C ARG A 323 34.75 6.89 -0.31
N ALA A 324 35.11 7.22 0.94
CA ALA A 324 34.72 6.42 2.10
C ALA A 324 33.19 6.41 2.29
N THR A 325 32.54 7.54 2.08
CA THR A 325 31.08 7.69 2.16
C THR A 325 30.39 6.92 1.02
N ALA A 326 30.88 7.04 -0.21
CA ALA A 326 30.36 6.31 -1.38
C ALA A 326 30.50 4.79 -1.22
N ALA A 327 31.63 4.32 -0.68
CA ALA A 327 31.82 2.90 -0.37
C ALA A 327 30.81 2.41 0.66
N PHE A 328 30.65 3.12 1.78
CA PHE A 328 29.67 2.76 2.80
C PHE A 328 28.24 2.75 2.24
N VAL A 329 27.88 3.77 1.46
CA VAL A 329 26.57 3.91 0.81
C VAL A 329 26.28 2.73 -0.12
N ARG A 330 27.26 2.33 -0.93
CA ARG A 330 27.13 1.17 -1.83
C ARG A 330 27.06 -0.15 -1.07
N ASP A 331 27.95 -0.36 -0.11
CA ASP A 331 28.08 -1.64 0.61
C ASP A 331 26.87 -1.90 1.51
N ASN A 332 26.29 -0.84 2.10
CA ASN A 332 25.11 -0.94 2.95
C ASN A 332 23.79 -0.72 2.21
N ARG A 333 23.85 -0.46 0.89
CA ARG A 333 22.71 -0.19 0.00
C ARG A 333 21.82 0.95 0.54
N ILE A 334 22.44 2.07 0.88
CA ILE A 334 21.73 3.30 1.26
C ILE A 334 20.92 3.77 0.05
N THR A 335 19.66 4.16 0.25
CA THR A 335 18.77 4.63 -0.83
C THR A 335 18.70 6.15 -0.88
N GLN A 336 18.80 6.80 0.29
CA GLN A 336 18.71 8.25 0.43
C GLN A 336 19.93 8.76 1.20
N ALA A 337 20.68 9.70 0.62
CA ALA A 337 21.81 10.33 1.29
C ALA A 337 21.55 11.83 1.51
N ILE A 338 21.67 12.30 2.75
CA ILE A 338 21.57 13.70 3.10
C ILE A 338 22.96 14.25 3.39
N VAL A 339 23.34 15.29 2.65
CA VAL A 339 24.61 15.99 2.83
C VAL A 339 24.36 17.48 3.10
N GLY A 340 25.05 18.01 4.09
CA GLY A 340 25.08 19.44 4.35
C GLY A 340 25.93 20.19 3.33
N ARG A 341 25.50 21.40 2.98
CA ARG A 341 26.32 22.33 2.19
C ARG A 341 27.34 23.04 3.08
N SER A 342 28.45 22.37 3.40
CA SER A 342 29.52 22.99 4.21
C SER A 342 30.15 24.19 3.48
N ALA A 343 29.98 25.38 4.08
CA ALA A 343 30.67 26.66 3.85
C ALA A 343 31.26 26.90 2.45
N VAL A 344 30.42 27.42 1.55
CA VAL A 344 30.81 27.84 0.20
C VAL A 344 31.52 29.20 0.24
N HIS A 345 32.85 29.25 0.34
CA HIS A 345 33.64 30.43 -0.08
C HIS A 345 34.91 29.96 -0.83
N GLY A 346 35.11 30.50 -2.04
CA GLY A 346 36.34 30.33 -2.84
C GLY A 346 36.52 28.96 -3.51
N LEU A 347 37.78 28.61 -3.83
CA LEU A 347 38.22 27.39 -4.54
C LEU A 347 37.72 26.05 -3.93
N ASN A 348 37.24 26.08 -2.68
CA ASN A 348 36.65 24.92 -2.00
C ASN A 348 35.26 24.54 -2.54
N SER A 349 34.57 25.43 -3.27
CA SER A 349 33.32 25.10 -3.95
C SER A 349 33.55 24.08 -5.07
N TYR A 350 34.63 24.24 -5.84
CA TYR A 350 35.00 23.34 -6.92
C TYR A 350 35.33 21.94 -6.40
N LEU A 351 36.06 21.84 -5.28
CA LEU A 351 36.35 20.56 -4.61
C LEU A 351 35.09 19.87 -4.07
N TYR A 352 34.12 20.63 -3.57
CA TYR A 352 32.82 20.11 -3.11
C TYR A 352 31.98 19.58 -4.29
N TYR A 353 31.93 20.29 -5.41
CA TYR A 353 31.27 19.81 -6.63
C TYR A 353 31.98 18.59 -7.22
N LEU A 354 33.31 18.52 -7.16
CA LEU A 354 34.08 17.35 -7.58
C LEU A 354 33.83 16.14 -6.67
N ALA A 355 33.68 16.35 -5.36
CA ALA A 355 33.34 15.31 -4.39
C ALA A 355 31.92 14.76 -4.60
N ILE A 356 30.94 15.62 -4.92
CA ILE A 356 29.58 15.21 -5.28
C ILE A 356 29.58 14.46 -6.63
N GLN A 357 30.30 14.95 -7.63
CA GLN A 357 30.43 14.24 -8.92
C GLN A 357 31.09 12.87 -8.76
N ARG A 358 32.14 12.77 -7.95
CA ARG A 358 32.79 11.49 -7.63
C ARG A 358 31.85 10.55 -6.87
N PHE A 359 31.12 11.06 -5.89
CA PHE A 359 30.09 10.29 -5.17
C PHE A 359 29.02 9.74 -6.12
N MET A 360 28.45 10.58 -7.00
CA MET A 360 27.46 10.14 -7.99
C MET A 360 28.03 9.16 -9.02
N SER A 361 29.33 9.25 -9.36
CA SER A 361 29.97 8.30 -10.28
C SER A 361 30.26 6.93 -9.64
N GLU A 362 30.44 6.88 -8.31
CA GLU A 362 30.80 5.66 -7.57
C GLU A 362 29.61 4.97 -6.87
N ALA A 363 28.46 5.65 -6.75
CA ALA A 363 27.23 5.16 -6.12
C ALA A 363 26.01 5.32 -7.06
N PRO A 364 25.73 4.33 -7.94
CA PRO A 364 24.81 4.51 -9.07
C PRO A 364 23.29 4.51 -8.75
N HIS A 365 22.86 4.39 -7.48
CA HIS A 365 21.44 4.23 -7.13
C HIS A 365 21.02 4.93 -5.82
N VAL A 366 21.51 6.14 -5.55
CA VAL A 366 21.20 6.91 -4.32
C VAL A 366 20.66 8.29 -4.64
N ASP A 367 19.53 8.66 -4.03
CA ASP A 367 18.99 10.01 -4.10
C ASP A 367 19.75 10.92 -3.13
N LEU A 368 20.41 11.94 -3.68
CA LEU A 368 21.23 12.87 -2.91
C LEU A 368 20.46 14.15 -2.58
N HIS A 369 20.19 14.37 -1.29
CA HIS A 369 19.56 15.59 -0.77
C HIS A 369 20.63 16.56 -0.29
N ILE A 370 20.83 17.63 -1.06
CA ILE A 370 21.73 18.72 -0.68
C ILE A 370 20.92 19.80 0.05
N VAL A 371 21.11 19.89 1.36
CA VAL A 371 20.39 20.89 2.18
C VAL A 371 21.22 22.16 2.30
N THR A 372 20.69 23.26 1.77
CA THR A 372 21.25 24.61 1.96
C THR A 372 21.08 25.03 3.41
N GLN A 373 22.18 25.42 4.04
CA GLN A 373 22.19 25.89 5.43
C GLN A 373 22.20 27.42 5.43
N GLU A 374 21.23 28.06 6.09
CA GLU A 374 21.29 29.50 6.34
C GLU A 374 22.39 29.81 7.36
N LYS A 375 23.20 30.83 7.06
CA LYS A 375 24.16 31.36 8.04
C LYS A 375 23.37 32.25 9.01
N HIS A 376 23.35 31.87 10.28
CA HIS A 376 23.13 32.84 11.35
C HIS A 376 24.44 33.49 11.73
#